data_AF-A0A3N5PTU5-F1
#
_entry.id   AF-A0A3N5PTU5-F1
#
_cell.length_a   1.000
_cell.length_b   1.000
_cell.length_c   1.000
_cell.angle_alpha   90.00
_cell.angle_beta   90.00
_cell.angle_gamma   90.00
#
_symmetry.space_group_name_H-M   'P 1'
#
loop_
_entity.id
_entity.type
_entity.pdbx_description
1 polymer ?
#
loop_
_entity_poly.entity_id
_entity_poly.type
_entity_poly.pdbx_seq_one_letter_code
_entity_poly.pdbx_strand_id
1 'polypeptide(L)'
;MKKNNLALAWFTITVFVFIYCGITSSQTNFAVNKSHLDYLYEEINVNEKEMAIVHIYSNAPDYAYVGDDDEGYSCLDDAVRAAIFYLEYYKAYNDCSSLDKFNKLIEFVLYMQAENGFFYNFIWEDGSINKTFRTSIAEPNWWSWRALWALMEYYKHLSNLNNERTITVKASIEKTIIAIKEIIPKEKGKILIDGIEFPDWLPGNYASDQAALLVLTLSDYYEISGDEEIKNYLQLLIDGIILMQIKNTECEFDGAFLSWQNTWHAWGNSQSYALLKAYRILKDEKIKTSVLYELDNFYERLIEIGFHSYFKVQNNEG
;
A
#
# COMPACT_ATOMS: atom_id res chain seq x y z
N MET A 1 27.19 -11.01 77.87
CA MET A 1 27.84 -9.70 77.74
C MET A 1 28.78 -9.75 76.53
N LYS A 2 28.55 -8.84 75.55
CA LYS A 2 29.45 -8.28 74.50
C LYS A 2 30.35 -9.25 73.71
N LYS A 3 30.08 -9.50 72.41
CA LYS A 3 30.29 -8.69 71.17
C LYS A 3 31.71 -8.79 70.56
N ASN A 4 31.69 -9.03 69.23
CA ASN A 4 32.66 -8.72 68.15
C ASN A 4 33.31 -9.96 67.53
N ASN A 5 32.87 -10.44 66.35
CA ASN A 5 33.03 -9.90 64.98
C ASN A 5 34.47 -9.98 64.46
N LEU A 6 34.68 -10.81 63.44
CA LEU A 6 35.33 -10.56 62.12
C LEU A 6 35.77 -11.93 61.58
N ALA A 7 35.04 -12.53 60.64
CA ALA A 7 35.24 -12.36 59.19
C ALA A 7 36.58 -12.93 58.68
N LEU A 8 36.54 -14.15 58.11
CA LEU A 8 37.47 -14.51 57.05
C LEU A 8 36.77 -15.42 56.03
N ALA A 9 36.79 -14.92 54.80
CA ALA A 9 36.07 -15.35 53.63
C ALA A 9 36.47 -16.76 53.16
N TRP A 10 35.47 -17.59 52.90
CA TRP A 10 35.59 -18.71 51.97
C TRP A 10 35.21 -18.20 50.58
N PHE A 11 36.22 -18.00 49.73
CA PHE A 11 36.03 -17.69 48.33
C PHE A 11 35.76 -19.01 47.59
N THR A 12 34.51 -19.45 47.54
CA THR A 12 34.08 -20.48 46.60
C THR A 12 33.92 -19.82 45.23
N ILE A 13 34.86 -20.09 44.33
CA ILE A 13 34.79 -19.74 42.92
C ILE A 13 33.69 -20.61 42.29
N THR A 14 32.48 -20.07 42.20
CA THR A 14 31.41 -20.64 41.38
C THR A 14 31.70 -20.25 39.93
N VAL A 15 32.28 -21.17 39.16
CA VAL A 15 32.43 -21.05 37.71
C VAL A 15 31.04 -21.10 37.08
N PHE A 16 30.49 -19.93 36.73
CA PHE A 16 29.34 -19.84 35.84
C PHE A 16 29.80 -20.20 34.43
N VAL A 17 29.53 -21.44 34.01
CA VAL A 17 29.60 -21.82 32.59
C VAL A 17 28.40 -21.16 31.91
N PHE A 18 28.62 -19.97 31.34
CA PHE A 18 27.73 -19.41 30.34
C PHE A 18 27.80 -20.32 29.12
N ILE A 19 26.85 -21.25 29.01
CA ILE A 19 26.53 -21.91 27.74
C ILE A 19 25.97 -20.79 26.86
N TYR A 20 26.85 -20.18 26.08
CA TYR A 20 26.47 -19.37 24.94
C TYR A 20 25.83 -20.35 23.94
N CYS A 21 24.53 -20.57 24.10
CA CYS A 21 23.72 -21.09 23.02
C CYS A 21 23.70 -19.98 21.98
N GLY A 22 24.72 -19.98 21.12
CA GLY A 22 24.69 -19.21 19.89
C GLY A 22 23.51 -19.72 19.10
N ILE A 23 22.36 -19.06 19.27
CA ILE A 23 21.37 -19.01 18.21
C ILE A 23 22.13 -18.32 17.06
N THR A 24 22.80 -19.12 16.24
CA THR A 24 23.12 -18.72 14.89
C THR A 24 21.77 -18.53 14.22
N SER A 25 21.22 -17.32 14.35
CA SER A 25 20.31 -16.82 13.34
C SER A 25 21.12 -16.93 12.05
N SER A 26 20.78 -17.91 11.21
CA SER A 26 21.12 -17.80 9.81
C SER A 26 20.40 -16.54 9.37
N GLN A 27 21.11 -15.42 9.36
CA GLN A 27 20.70 -14.26 8.60
C GLN A 27 20.81 -14.74 7.15
N THR A 28 19.74 -15.37 6.67
CA THR A 28 19.55 -15.55 5.24
C THR A 28 19.57 -14.14 4.69
N ASN A 29 20.67 -13.74 4.07
CA ASN A 29 20.73 -12.53 3.26
C ASN A 29 19.79 -12.79 2.08
N PHE A 30 18.52 -12.45 2.27
CA PHE A 30 17.51 -12.49 1.23
C PHE A 30 17.80 -11.32 0.31
N ALA A 31 18.54 -11.57 -0.77
CA ALA A 31 18.80 -10.58 -1.79
C ALA A 31 17.66 -10.61 -2.80
N VAL A 32 16.95 -9.47 -2.92
CA VAL A 32 15.90 -9.31 -3.93
C VAL A 32 16.56 -9.01 -5.28
N ASN A 33 16.33 -9.87 -6.27
CA ASN A 33 16.78 -9.65 -7.64
C ASN A 33 15.80 -8.70 -8.36
N LYS A 34 16.28 -7.52 -8.75
CA LYS A 34 15.50 -6.50 -9.48
C LYS A 34 15.80 -6.40 -10.98
N SER A 35 16.62 -7.31 -11.54
CA SER A 35 17.11 -7.19 -12.92
C SER A 35 16.01 -7.13 -13.98
N HIS A 36 14.91 -7.87 -13.82
CA HIS A 36 13.81 -7.81 -14.79
C HIS A 36 13.01 -6.51 -14.65
N LEU A 37 12.80 -6.00 -13.44
CA LEU A 37 12.18 -4.69 -13.24
C LEU A 37 13.07 -3.56 -13.79
N ASP A 38 14.39 -3.68 -13.61
CA ASP A 38 15.36 -2.75 -14.19
C ASP A 38 15.35 -2.79 -15.73
N TYR A 39 15.04 -3.94 -16.32
CA TYR A 39 14.89 -4.10 -17.76
C TYR A 39 13.62 -3.42 -18.28
N LEU A 40 12.49 -3.51 -17.57
CA LEU A 40 11.24 -2.83 -17.95
C LEU A 40 11.29 -1.31 -17.75
N TYR A 41 12.27 -0.81 -17.00
CA TYR A 41 12.44 0.61 -16.72
C TYR A 41 13.10 1.32 -17.90
N GLU A 42 12.49 2.41 -18.36
CA GLU A 42 13.04 3.26 -19.42
C GLU A 42 13.01 4.74 -18.99
N GLU A 43 14.12 5.44 -19.18
CA GLU A 43 14.15 6.90 -19.06
C GLU A 43 13.68 7.53 -20.36
N ILE A 44 12.73 8.45 -20.25
CA ILE A 44 12.14 9.14 -21.40
C ILE A 44 12.20 10.66 -21.22
N ASN A 45 12.04 11.38 -22.32
CA ASN A 45 11.91 12.83 -22.30
C ASN A 45 10.61 13.22 -23.01
N VAL A 46 9.69 13.87 -22.28
CA VAL A 46 8.43 14.36 -22.85
C VAL A 46 8.36 15.87 -22.59
N ASN A 47 8.24 16.66 -23.66
CA ASN A 47 8.19 18.12 -23.59
C ASN A 47 9.36 18.72 -22.78
N GLU A 48 10.60 18.27 -23.06
CA GLU A 48 11.84 18.71 -22.39
C GLU A 48 11.95 18.31 -20.91
N LYS A 49 10.99 17.53 -20.39
CA LYS A 49 11.00 17.01 -19.02
C LYS A 49 11.53 15.59 -19.00
N GLU A 50 12.66 15.40 -18.33
CA GLU A 50 13.19 14.06 -18.03
C GLU A 50 12.31 13.36 -16.99
N MET A 51 11.88 12.15 -17.31
CA MET A 51 11.14 11.27 -16.41
C MET A 51 11.47 9.81 -16.75
N ALA A 52 10.80 8.86 -16.10
CA ALA A 52 10.92 7.46 -16.44
C ALA A 52 9.57 6.76 -16.40
N ILE A 53 9.53 5.64 -17.11
CA ILE A 53 8.36 4.78 -17.22
C ILE A 53 8.72 3.32 -16.90
N VAL A 54 7.70 2.48 -16.88
CA VAL A 54 7.83 1.03 -16.83
C VAL A 54 6.96 0.44 -17.93
N HIS A 55 7.57 -0.35 -18.82
CA HIS A 55 6.83 -1.04 -19.87
C HIS A 55 5.79 -1.99 -19.26
N ILE A 56 4.55 -1.96 -19.78
CA ILE A 56 3.45 -2.76 -19.26
C ILE A 56 3.64 -4.27 -19.50
N TYR A 57 4.18 -4.67 -20.65
CA TYR A 57 4.34 -6.08 -21.00
C TYR A 57 5.71 -6.41 -21.58
N SER A 58 6.13 -7.64 -21.32
CA SER A 58 7.34 -8.25 -21.84
C SER A 58 7.12 -9.76 -21.94
N ASN A 59 7.15 -10.30 -23.16
CA ASN A 59 6.77 -11.69 -23.43
C ASN A 59 7.98 -12.61 -23.48
N ALA A 60 7.93 -13.71 -22.72
CA ALA A 60 8.90 -14.80 -22.84
C ALA A 60 8.84 -15.42 -24.25
N PRO A 61 9.95 -15.95 -24.79
CA PRO A 61 11.22 -16.21 -24.10
C PRO A 61 12.28 -15.11 -24.23
N ASP A 62 12.16 -14.20 -25.19
CA ASP A 62 13.14 -13.14 -25.45
C ASP A 62 12.88 -11.88 -24.62
N TYR A 63 11.71 -11.80 -23.96
CA TYR A 63 11.29 -10.70 -23.11
C TYR A 63 11.20 -9.37 -23.87
N ALA A 64 10.97 -9.39 -25.19
CA ALA A 64 10.74 -8.16 -25.95
C ALA A 64 9.54 -7.36 -25.40
N TYR A 65 9.66 -6.03 -25.38
CA TYR A 65 8.57 -5.16 -24.95
C TYR A 65 7.36 -5.31 -25.86
N VAL A 66 6.18 -5.26 -25.25
CA VAL A 66 4.90 -5.29 -25.94
C VAL A 66 4.03 -4.18 -25.40
N GLY A 67 3.58 -3.30 -26.30
CA GLY A 67 2.51 -2.35 -26.00
C GLY A 67 1.14 -2.95 -26.28
N ASP A 68 0.11 -2.15 -26.07
CA ASP A 68 -1.27 -2.49 -26.38
C ASP A 68 -1.91 -1.33 -27.16
N ASP A 69 -2.67 -1.66 -28.20
CA ASP A 69 -3.22 -0.67 -29.14
C ASP A 69 -4.30 0.23 -28.51
N ASP A 70 -4.96 -0.24 -27.45
CA ASP A 70 -6.00 0.51 -26.73
C ASP A 70 -5.45 1.24 -25.49
N GLU A 71 -4.43 0.68 -24.86
CA GLU A 71 -3.83 1.21 -23.62
C GLU A 71 -2.63 2.12 -23.91
N GLY A 72 -1.65 1.63 -24.65
CA GLY A 72 -0.34 2.25 -24.86
C GLY A 72 0.80 1.34 -24.43
N TYR A 73 1.96 1.90 -24.08
CA TYR A 73 3.17 1.11 -23.80
C TYR A 73 3.65 1.17 -22.34
N SER A 74 3.10 2.10 -21.55
CA SER A 74 3.38 2.26 -20.12
C SER A 74 2.13 2.77 -19.40
N CYS A 75 2.00 2.40 -18.12
CA CYS A 75 0.93 2.88 -17.26
C CYS A 75 1.44 3.43 -15.91
N LEU A 76 0.66 4.35 -15.35
CA LEU A 76 0.88 4.97 -14.05
C LEU A 76 0.83 3.93 -12.95
N ASP A 77 -0.06 2.95 -13.06
CA ASP A 77 -0.23 1.92 -12.06
C ASP A 77 1.05 1.07 -11.86
N ASP A 78 1.67 0.60 -12.95
CA ASP A 78 2.93 -0.14 -12.91
C ASP A 78 4.10 0.76 -12.48
N ALA A 79 4.16 1.98 -13.03
CA ALA A 79 5.20 2.95 -12.69
C ALA A 79 5.22 3.29 -11.20
N VAL A 80 4.04 3.46 -10.58
CA VAL A 80 3.92 3.70 -9.14
C VAL A 80 4.40 2.50 -8.34
N ARG A 81 3.98 1.27 -8.70
CA ARG A 81 4.40 0.06 -7.98
C ARG A 81 5.91 -0.12 -8.05
N ALA A 82 6.51 0.16 -9.20
CA ALA A 82 7.97 0.19 -9.36
C ALA A 82 8.63 1.31 -8.54
N ALA A 83 8.03 2.50 -8.51
CA ALA A 83 8.54 3.62 -7.70
C ALA A 83 8.61 3.25 -6.22
N ILE A 84 7.53 2.69 -5.65
CA ILE A 84 7.52 2.20 -4.27
C ILE A 84 8.58 1.12 -4.06
N PHE A 85 8.69 0.15 -4.98
CA PHE A 85 9.73 -0.88 -4.91
C PHE A 85 11.14 -0.26 -4.84
N TYR A 86 11.46 0.67 -5.73
CA TYR A 86 12.78 1.31 -5.76
C TYR A 86 13.07 2.15 -4.52
N LEU A 87 12.06 2.83 -3.97
CA LEU A 87 12.19 3.54 -2.70
C LEU A 87 12.49 2.58 -1.53
N GLU A 88 11.75 1.47 -1.42
CA GLU A 88 12.00 0.45 -0.39
C GLU A 88 13.34 -0.27 -0.59
N TYR A 89 13.75 -0.52 -1.84
CA TYR A 89 15.04 -1.10 -2.16
C TYR A 89 16.18 -0.16 -1.73
N TYR A 90 16.06 1.14 -1.98
CA TYR A 90 16.99 2.14 -1.46
C TYR A 90 17.04 2.13 0.08
N LYS A 91 15.89 2.09 0.77
CA LYS A 91 15.86 2.03 2.24
C LYS A 91 16.54 0.77 2.79
N ALA A 92 16.38 -0.37 2.12
CA ALA A 92 16.92 -1.65 2.56
C ALA A 92 18.41 -1.82 2.26
N TYR A 93 18.88 -1.34 1.10
CA TYR A 93 20.23 -1.62 0.59
C TYR A 93 21.11 -0.37 0.41
N ASN A 94 20.58 0.82 0.67
CA ASN A 94 21.23 2.11 0.40
C ASN A 94 21.67 2.26 -1.08
N ASP A 95 20.88 1.71 -2.01
CA ASP A 95 21.14 1.73 -3.44
C ASP A 95 20.70 3.07 -4.06
N CYS A 96 21.62 4.02 -4.19
CA CYS A 96 21.32 5.35 -4.72
C CYS A 96 20.77 5.32 -6.16
N SER A 97 21.08 4.29 -6.96
CA SER A 97 20.50 4.11 -8.29
C SER A 97 18.99 3.92 -8.20
N SER A 98 18.49 3.10 -7.28
CA SER A 98 17.05 2.95 -7.05
C SER A 98 16.41 4.25 -6.59
N LEU A 99 17.07 5.06 -5.76
CA LEU A 99 16.53 6.37 -5.39
C LEU A 99 16.40 7.32 -6.59
N ASP A 100 17.36 7.31 -7.52
CA ASP A 100 17.28 8.08 -8.76
C ASP A 100 16.11 7.62 -9.64
N LYS A 101 15.96 6.29 -9.82
CA LYS A 101 14.82 5.71 -10.55
C LYS A 101 13.47 6.10 -9.93
N PHE A 102 13.36 6.03 -8.60
CA PHE A 102 12.18 6.49 -7.87
C PHE A 102 11.85 7.96 -8.21
N ASN A 103 12.84 8.85 -8.14
CA ASN A 103 12.66 10.26 -8.44
C ASN A 103 12.18 10.52 -9.88
N LYS A 104 12.74 9.81 -10.86
CA LYS A 104 12.32 9.92 -12.28
C LYS A 104 10.92 9.37 -12.52
N LEU A 105 10.51 8.30 -11.82
CA LEU A 105 9.13 7.81 -11.86
C LEU A 105 8.15 8.77 -11.19
N ILE A 106 8.55 9.49 -10.13
CA ILE A 106 7.73 10.55 -9.53
C ILE A 106 7.46 11.69 -10.53
N GLU A 107 8.43 12.03 -11.39
CA GLU A 107 8.18 13.01 -12.46
C GLU A 107 7.10 12.55 -13.45
N PHE A 108 7.04 11.25 -13.74
CA PHE A 108 5.97 10.64 -14.55
C PHE A 108 4.63 10.66 -13.80
N VAL A 109 4.61 10.33 -12.50
CA VAL A 109 3.39 10.45 -11.67
C VAL A 109 2.82 11.87 -11.72
N LEU A 110 3.68 12.89 -11.59
CA LEU A 110 3.28 14.29 -11.68
C LEU A 110 2.77 14.67 -13.08
N TYR A 111 3.40 14.16 -14.13
CA TYR A 111 2.99 14.37 -15.51
C TYR A 111 1.58 13.82 -15.80
N MET A 112 1.21 12.70 -15.16
CA MET A 112 -0.08 12.05 -15.36
C MET A 112 -1.25 12.73 -14.62
N GLN A 113 -1.00 13.71 -13.74
CA GLN A 113 -2.06 14.39 -12.99
C GLN A 113 -2.89 15.30 -13.89
N ALA A 114 -4.21 15.12 -13.87
CA ALA A 114 -5.16 15.94 -14.60
C ALA A 114 -5.55 17.21 -13.83
N GLU A 115 -6.28 18.11 -14.51
CA GLU A 115 -6.79 19.36 -13.91
C GLU A 115 -7.76 19.13 -12.76
N ASN A 116 -8.55 18.06 -12.80
CA ASN A 116 -9.51 17.71 -11.76
C ASN A 116 -8.86 17.10 -10.49
N GLY A 117 -7.53 16.95 -10.45
CA GLY A 117 -6.78 16.45 -9.29
C GLY A 117 -6.59 14.94 -9.24
N PHE A 118 -7.29 14.18 -10.08
CA PHE A 118 -7.04 12.75 -10.30
C PHE A 118 -6.01 12.54 -11.42
N PHE A 119 -5.71 11.29 -11.74
CA PHE A 119 -4.61 10.95 -12.64
C PHE A 119 -5.11 10.14 -13.83
N TYR A 120 -4.54 10.38 -15.01
CA TYR A 120 -4.68 9.45 -16.12
C TYR A 120 -3.83 8.20 -15.88
N ASN A 121 -4.06 7.10 -16.61
CA ASN A 121 -3.29 5.88 -16.39
C ASN A 121 -2.24 5.60 -17.47
N PHE A 122 -2.56 5.65 -18.75
CA PHE A 122 -1.66 5.18 -19.82
C PHE A 122 -1.11 6.30 -20.71
N ILE A 123 0.03 6.03 -21.34
CA ILE A 123 0.65 6.88 -22.37
C ILE A 123 0.91 6.11 -23.67
N TRP A 124 0.86 6.84 -24.78
CA TRP A 124 1.24 6.37 -26.13
C TRP A 124 2.75 6.47 -26.35
N GLU A 125 3.28 5.78 -27.36
CA GLU A 125 4.72 5.76 -27.68
C GLU A 125 5.33 7.14 -27.95
N ASP A 126 4.53 8.11 -28.40
CA ASP A 126 4.95 9.50 -28.59
C ASP A 126 5.03 10.30 -27.27
N GLY A 127 4.77 9.65 -26.14
CA GLY A 127 4.76 10.23 -24.80
C GLY A 127 3.46 10.96 -24.44
N SER A 128 2.49 11.05 -25.36
CA SER A 128 1.21 11.70 -25.07
C SER A 128 0.30 10.82 -24.22
N ILE A 129 -0.50 11.45 -23.35
CA ILE A 129 -1.39 10.75 -22.43
C ILE A 129 -2.59 10.17 -23.18
N ASN A 130 -2.90 8.90 -22.95
CA ASN A 130 -4.16 8.28 -23.35
C ASN A 130 -5.28 8.80 -22.44
N LYS A 131 -6.10 9.73 -22.93
CA LYS A 131 -7.16 10.37 -22.14
C LYS A 131 -8.55 9.75 -22.34
N THR A 132 -8.66 8.74 -23.20
CA THR A 132 -9.94 8.25 -23.70
C THR A 132 -10.22 6.79 -23.36
N PHE A 133 -9.19 5.98 -23.12
CA PHE A 133 -9.42 4.59 -22.73
C PHE A 133 -10.07 4.51 -21.34
N ARG A 134 -11.00 3.57 -21.17
CA ARG A 134 -11.87 3.48 -19.98
C ARG A 134 -11.10 3.32 -18.66
N THR A 135 -9.93 2.69 -18.67
CA THR A 135 -9.05 2.54 -17.50
C THR A 135 -7.88 3.53 -17.53
N SER A 136 -8.01 4.61 -18.32
CA SER A 136 -7.04 5.69 -18.41
C SER A 136 -7.61 7.06 -18.06
N ILE A 137 -8.93 7.21 -17.99
CA ILE A 137 -9.57 8.48 -17.65
C ILE A 137 -9.18 8.96 -16.24
N ALA A 138 -9.11 10.27 -16.04
CA ALA A 138 -8.71 10.83 -14.74
C ALA A 138 -9.87 10.83 -13.75
N GLU A 139 -9.98 9.76 -12.96
CA GLU A 139 -11.12 9.50 -12.08
C GLU A 139 -10.68 8.92 -10.72
N PRO A 140 -11.58 8.88 -9.71
CA PRO A 140 -11.29 8.32 -8.38
C PRO A 140 -11.24 6.78 -8.39
N ASN A 141 -10.15 6.24 -8.95
CA ASN A 141 -9.94 4.81 -9.16
C ASN A 141 -8.52 4.39 -8.75
N TRP A 142 -8.21 3.09 -8.86
CA TRP A 142 -6.97 2.44 -8.42
C TRP A 142 -5.68 3.21 -8.71
N TRP A 143 -5.46 3.62 -9.97
CA TRP A 143 -4.23 4.31 -10.36
C TRP A 143 -4.11 5.69 -9.71
N SER A 144 -5.22 6.40 -9.48
CA SER A 144 -5.21 7.67 -8.76
C SER A 144 -4.84 7.51 -7.28
N TRP A 145 -5.33 6.45 -6.61
CA TRP A 145 -4.98 6.17 -5.22
C TRP A 145 -3.52 5.76 -5.05
N ARG A 146 -3.01 4.95 -5.99
CA ARG A 146 -1.60 4.57 -6.03
C ARG A 146 -0.71 5.78 -6.32
N ALA A 147 -1.09 6.65 -7.25
CA ALA A 147 -0.38 7.90 -7.50
C ALA A 147 -0.25 8.75 -6.23
N LEU A 148 -1.35 8.94 -5.49
CA LEU A 148 -1.31 9.63 -4.20
C LEU A 148 -0.38 8.92 -3.21
N TRP A 149 -0.36 7.59 -3.18
CA TRP A 149 0.54 6.83 -2.32
C TRP A 149 2.01 7.10 -2.63
N ALA A 150 2.43 7.07 -3.90
CA ALA A 150 3.80 7.39 -4.29
C ALA A 150 4.20 8.82 -3.92
N LEU A 151 3.30 9.79 -4.14
CA LEU A 151 3.54 11.19 -3.79
C LEU A 151 3.66 11.39 -2.28
N MET A 152 2.80 10.74 -1.48
CA MET A 152 2.88 10.79 -0.02
C MET A 152 4.16 10.15 0.51
N GLU A 153 4.59 9.01 -0.04
CA GLU A 153 5.87 8.38 0.31
C GLU A 153 7.05 9.29 -0.06
N TYR A 154 7.04 9.90 -1.26
CA TYR A 154 8.04 10.92 -1.61
C TYR A 154 8.08 12.02 -0.54
N TYR A 155 6.92 12.60 -0.21
CA TYR A 155 6.86 13.74 0.70
C TYR A 155 7.34 13.38 2.11
N LYS A 156 6.98 12.21 2.63
CA LYS A 156 7.46 11.73 3.95
C LYS A 156 8.97 11.55 4.01
N HIS A 157 9.57 11.09 2.91
CA HIS A 157 11.00 10.75 2.89
C HIS A 157 11.91 11.88 2.44
N LEU A 158 11.41 12.79 1.60
CA LEU A 158 12.23 13.79 0.89
C LEU A 158 11.74 15.23 1.06
N SER A 159 10.74 15.48 1.92
CA SER A 159 10.21 16.83 2.19
C SER A 159 11.28 17.85 2.64
N ASN A 160 12.31 17.41 3.36
CA ASN A 160 13.35 18.30 3.88
C ASN A 160 14.28 18.88 2.80
N LEU A 161 14.23 18.38 1.55
CA LEU A 161 15.11 18.85 0.48
C LEU A 161 14.76 20.26 -0.05
N ASN A 162 13.54 20.77 0.23
CA ASN A 162 13.06 22.10 -0.19
C ASN A 162 13.37 22.47 -1.66
N ASN A 163 13.39 21.48 -2.55
CA ASN A 163 13.64 21.65 -3.97
C ASN A 163 12.33 21.80 -4.76
N GLU A 164 12.44 22.15 -6.05
CA GLU A 164 11.30 22.36 -6.94
C GLU A 164 10.38 21.13 -7.03
N ARG A 165 10.96 19.92 -7.09
CA ARG A 165 10.18 18.67 -7.08
C ARG A 165 9.35 18.54 -5.82
N THR A 166 9.92 18.80 -4.65
CA THR A 166 9.21 18.71 -3.37
C THR A 166 8.05 19.71 -3.29
N ILE A 167 8.24 20.94 -3.80
CA ILE A 167 7.16 21.93 -3.90
C ILE A 167 6.04 21.43 -4.82
N THR A 168 6.41 20.90 -5.99
CA THR A 168 5.46 20.37 -6.99
C THR A 168 4.71 19.14 -6.46
N VAL A 169 5.40 18.20 -5.80
CA VAL A 169 4.79 17.03 -5.15
C VAL A 169 3.79 17.47 -4.09
N LYS A 170 4.15 18.42 -3.23
CA LYS A 170 3.21 18.95 -2.23
C LYS A 170 1.97 19.54 -2.88
N ALA A 171 2.15 20.39 -3.90
CA ALA A 171 1.01 20.99 -4.62
C ALA A 171 0.12 19.93 -5.29
N SER A 172 0.74 18.87 -5.84
CA SER A 172 0.03 17.74 -6.45
C SER A 172 -0.79 16.96 -5.42
N ILE A 173 -0.23 16.67 -4.25
CA ILE A 173 -0.94 16.04 -3.12
C ILE A 173 -2.15 16.89 -2.72
N GLU A 174 -1.97 18.18 -2.45
CA GLU A 174 -3.08 19.05 -2.03
C GLU A 174 -4.19 19.10 -3.09
N LYS A 175 -3.84 19.12 -4.37
CA LYS A 175 -4.81 19.08 -5.48
C LYS A 175 -5.66 17.81 -5.44
N THR A 176 -5.04 16.65 -5.22
CA THR A 176 -5.77 15.38 -5.09
C THR A 176 -6.60 15.34 -3.80
N ILE A 177 -6.11 15.87 -2.68
CA ILE A 177 -6.85 15.94 -1.43
C ILE A 177 -8.11 16.81 -1.57
N ILE A 178 -8.02 17.96 -2.23
CA ILE A 178 -9.18 18.79 -2.57
C ILE A 178 -10.19 17.98 -3.38
N ALA A 179 -9.73 17.27 -4.43
CA ALA A 179 -10.61 16.45 -5.25
C ALA A 179 -11.27 15.30 -4.46
N ILE A 180 -10.53 14.69 -3.51
CA ILE A 180 -11.07 13.66 -2.61
C ILE A 180 -12.18 14.22 -1.72
N LYS A 181 -12.01 15.42 -1.17
CA LYS A 181 -13.01 16.04 -0.29
C LYS A 181 -14.36 16.24 -0.99
N GLU A 182 -14.34 16.61 -2.27
CA GLU A 182 -15.56 16.78 -3.07
C GLU A 182 -16.36 15.50 -3.28
N ILE A 183 -15.71 14.33 -3.17
CA ILE A 183 -16.35 13.02 -3.38
C ILE A 183 -16.58 12.24 -2.08
N ILE A 184 -16.33 12.85 -0.91
CA ILE A 184 -16.64 12.19 0.37
C ILE A 184 -18.13 11.84 0.41
N PRO A 185 -18.49 10.57 0.69
CA PRO A 185 -19.88 10.16 0.78
C PRO A 185 -20.63 10.96 1.85
N LYS A 186 -21.75 11.56 1.46
CA LYS A 186 -22.62 12.34 2.36
C LYS A 186 -23.56 11.45 3.17
N GLU A 187 -23.88 10.28 2.64
CA GLU A 187 -24.76 9.30 3.25
C GLU A 187 -24.05 7.96 3.34
N LYS A 188 -24.45 7.15 4.33
CA LYS A 188 -23.98 5.78 4.53
C LYS A 188 -25.20 4.87 4.48
N GLY A 189 -25.17 3.87 3.64
CA GLY A 189 -26.17 2.84 3.56
C GLY A 189 -25.53 1.45 3.56
N LYS A 190 -26.36 0.44 3.35
CA LYS A 190 -25.91 -0.93 3.20
C LYS A 190 -26.53 -1.50 1.93
N ILE A 191 -25.81 -2.37 1.27
CA ILE A 191 -26.28 -3.11 0.11
C ILE A 191 -26.20 -4.62 0.37
N LEU A 192 -27.22 -5.37 -0.07
CA LEU A 192 -27.26 -6.82 0.04
C LEU A 192 -26.76 -7.45 -1.26
N ILE A 193 -25.72 -8.29 -1.19
CA ILE A 193 -25.17 -9.02 -2.33
C ILE A 193 -25.00 -10.48 -1.93
N ASP A 194 -25.61 -11.40 -2.68
CA ASP A 194 -25.61 -12.85 -2.39
C ASP A 194 -25.92 -13.19 -0.91
N GLY A 195 -26.87 -12.45 -0.31
CA GLY A 195 -27.32 -12.65 1.07
C GLY A 195 -26.41 -12.07 2.16
N ILE A 196 -25.38 -11.29 1.78
CA ILE A 196 -24.43 -10.65 2.71
C ILE A 196 -24.59 -9.13 2.63
N GLU A 197 -24.66 -8.45 3.78
CA GLU A 197 -24.71 -6.99 3.86
C GLU A 197 -23.30 -6.38 3.71
N PHE A 198 -23.17 -5.38 2.85
CA PHE A 198 -21.93 -4.64 2.59
C PHE A 198 -22.14 -3.13 2.77
N PRO A 199 -21.08 -2.36 3.07
CA PRO A 199 -21.15 -0.90 2.95
C PRO A 199 -21.41 -0.50 1.49
N ASP A 200 -22.08 0.62 1.27
CA ASP A 200 -22.30 1.23 -0.06
C ASP A 200 -21.54 2.56 -0.26
N TRP A 201 -20.70 2.95 0.71
CA TRP A 201 -20.00 4.23 0.73
C TRP A 201 -18.49 4.13 0.49
N LEU A 202 -17.96 2.92 0.26
CA LEU A 202 -16.56 2.76 -0.12
C LEU A 202 -16.35 3.19 -1.59
N PRO A 203 -15.11 3.37 -2.08
CA PRO A 203 -14.87 3.56 -3.51
C PRO A 203 -15.59 2.48 -4.32
N GLY A 204 -16.24 2.84 -5.44
CA GLY A 204 -17.06 1.90 -6.20
C GLY A 204 -18.22 1.27 -5.41
N ASN A 205 -18.65 1.91 -4.32
CA ASN A 205 -19.61 1.49 -3.30
C ASN A 205 -19.06 0.45 -2.28
N TYR A 206 -18.22 -0.50 -2.70
CA TYR A 206 -17.81 -1.65 -1.85
C TYR A 206 -16.38 -2.14 -2.15
N ALA A 207 -15.52 -1.31 -2.74
CA ALA A 207 -14.12 -1.64 -3.00
C ALA A 207 -13.27 -1.39 -1.74
N SER A 208 -13.24 -2.36 -0.83
CA SER A 208 -12.43 -2.26 0.40
C SER A 208 -10.92 -2.25 0.09
N ASP A 209 -10.54 -2.84 -1.03
CA ASP A 209 -9.18 -2.91 -1.55
C ASP A 209 -8.67 -1.52 -1.99
N GLN A 210 -9.50 -0.74 -2.68
CA GLN A 210 -9.23 0.68 -2.94
C GLN A 210 -9.32 1.52 -1.66
N ALA A 211 -10.28 1.23 -0.79
CA ALA A 211 -10.40 1.90 0.50
C ALA A 211 -9.13 1.71 1.35
N ALA A 212 -8.50 0.54 1.32
CA ALA A 212 -7.25 0.27 2.03
C ALA A 212 -6.11 1.19 1.57
N LEU A 213 -5.97 1.43 0.27
CA LEU A 213 -5.00 2.40 -0.24
C LEU A 213 -5.29 3.81 0.27
N LEU A 214 -6.55 4.25 0.22
CA LEU A 214 -6.94 5.54 0.77
C LEU A 214 -6.68 5.63 2.29
N VAL A 215 -6.98 4.58 3.06
CA VAL A 215 -6.68 4.52 4.49
C VAL A 215 -5.18 4.69 4.72
N LEU A 216 -4.33 4.01 3.94
CA LEU A 216 -2.88 4.15 4.04
C LEU A 216 -2.44 5.60 3.78
N THR A 217 -2.89 6.21 2.69
CA THR A 217 -2.43 7.55 2.28
C THR A 217 -3.02 8.67 3.13
N LEU A 218 -4.30 8.58 3.48
CA LEU A 218 -4.99 9.61 4.27
C LEU A 218 -4.58 9.57 5.75
N SER A 219 -4.16 8.41 6.26
CA SER A 219 -3.50 8.32 7.57
C SER A 219 -2.23 9.18 7.60
N ASP A 220 -1.35 8.99 6.62
CA ASP A 220 -0.12 9.77 6.50
C ASP A 220 -0.41 11.28 6.31
N TYR A 221 -1.39 11.62 5.48
CA TYR A 221 -1.76 13.02 5.27
C TYR A 221 -2.29 13.66 6.56
N TYR A 222 -3.19 12.96 7.28
CA TYR A 222 -3.73 13.45 8.54
C TYR A 222 -2.64 13.65 9.61
N GLU A 223 -1.70 12.71 9.72
CA GLU A 223 -0.57 12.83 10.67
C GLU A 223 0.25 14.11 10.43
N ILE A 224 0.37 14.54 9.16
CA ILE A 224 1.12 15.74 8.77
C ILE A 224 0.27 17.02 8.91
N SER A 225 -0.98 16.99 8.45
CA SER A 225 -1.81 18.19 8.29
C SER A 225 -2.69 18.51 9.48
N GLY A 226 -3.10 17.49 10.26
CA GLY A 226 -4.13 17.63 11.28
C GLY A 226 -5.53 17.91 10.73
N ASP A 227 -5.77 17.66 9.43
CA ASP A 227 -7.05 17.95 8.78
C ASP A 227 -8.17 17.03 9.31
N GLU A 228 -9.07 17.60 10.11
CA GLU A 228 -10.16 16.85 10.75
C GLU A 228 -11.23 16.35 9.76
N GLU A 229 -11.40 16.98 8.60
CA GLU A 229 -12.29 16.46 7.56
C GLU A 229 -11.72 15.17 6.96
N ILE A 230 -10.42 15.14 6.71
CA ILE A 230 -9.73 13.93 6.24
C ILE A 230 -9.74 12.84 7.31
N LYS A 231 -9.54 13.19 8.59
CA LYS A 231 -9.69 12.22 9.69
C LYS A 231 -11.08 11.61 9.74
N ASN A 232 -12.13 12.41 9.58
CA ASN A 232 -13.49 11.90 9.57
C ASN A 232 -13.68 10.93 8.38
N TYR A 233 -13.21 11.29 7.19
CA TYR A 233 -13.29 10.39 6.03
C TYR A 233 -12.46 9.12 6.21
N LEU A 234 -11.27 9.22 6.79
CA LEU A 234 -10.44 8.08 7.16
C LEU A 234 -11.19 7.11 8.08
N GLN A 235 -11.90 7.61 9.10
CA GLN A 235 -12.75 6.78 9.96
C GLN A 235 -13.89 6.10 9.18
N LEU A 236 -14.50 6.80 8.21
CA LEU A 236 -15.53 6.20 7.35
C LEU A 236 -15.03 5.01 6.53
N LEU A 237 -13.83 5.16 5.97
CA LEU A 237 -13.18 4.10 5.19
C LEU A 237 -12.83 2.90 6.09
N ILE A 238 -12.25 3.15 7.26
CA ILE A 238 -11.92 2.12 8.26
C ILE A 238 -13.17 1.35 8.67
N ASP A 239 -14.27 2.06 8.98
CA ASP A 239 -15.53 1.43 9.34
C ASP A 239 -16.09 0.54 8.23
N GLY A 240 -16.02 1.00 6.97
CA GLY A 240 -16.45 0.22 5.82
C GLY A 240 -15.59 -1.02 5.60
N ILE A 241 -14.26 -0.92 5.69
CA ILE A 241 -13.35 -2.08 5.58
C ILE A 241 -13.66 -3.11 6.67
N ILE A 242 -13.86 -2.68 7.92
CA ILE A 242 -14.18 -3.58 9.04
C ILE A 242 -15.53 -4.27 8.85
N LEU A 243 -16.51 -3.60 8.22
CA LEU A 243 -17.79 -4.23 7.88
C LEU A 243 -17.66 -5.30 6.78
N MET A 244 -16.60 -5.24 5.96
CA MET A 244 -16.30 -6.26 4.96
C MET A 244 -15.45 -7.42 5.50
N GLN A 245 -15.21 -7.48 6.81
CA GLN A 245 -14.54 -8.61 7.45
C GLN A 245 -15.51 -9.78 7.64
N ILE A 246 -15.11 -10.99 7.22
CA ILE A 246 -15.83 -12.21 7.57
C ILE A 246 -15.70 -12.45 9.07
N LYS A 247 -16.83 -12.53 9.77
CA LYS A 247 -16.92 -12.86 11.19
C LYS A 247 -17.90 -14.01 11.38
N ASN A 248 -17.50 -15.19 10.92
CA ASN A 248 -18.28 -16.40 11.00
C ASN A 248 -17.33 -17.59 11.20
N THR A 249 -17.28 -18.13 12.41
CA THR A 249 -16.42 -19.26 12.78
C THR A 249 -16.76 -20.57 12.06
N GLU A 250 -17.92 -20.64 11.39
CA GLU A 250 -18.30 -21.79 10.56
C GLU A 250 -17.86 -21.61 9.09
N CYS A 251 -17.45 -20.40 8.69
CA CYS A 251 -16.90 -20.13 7.37
C CYS A 251 -15.43 -20.54 7.32
N GLU A 252 -15.03 -21.23 6.25
CA GLU A 252 -13.62 -21.61 6.03
C GLU A 252 -12.67 -20.40 5.98
N PHE A 253 -13.17 -19.22 5.58
CA PHE A 253 -12.39 -17.99 5.44
C PHE A 253 -12.65 -16.99 6.57
N ASP A 254 -12.97 -17.48 7.77
CA ASP A 254 -13.20 -16.61 8.93
C ASP A 254 -12.03 -15.65 9.18
N GLY A 255 -12.36 -14.39 9.45
CA GLY A 255 -11.41 -13.31 9.68
C GLY A 255 -10.95 -12.56 8.44
N ALA A 256 -11.11 -13.08 7.23
CA ALA A 256 -10.65 -12.43 6.00
C ALA A 256 -11.38 -11.09 5.74
N PHE A 257 -10.65 -10.06 5.31
CA PHE A 257 -11.26 -8.84 4.75
C PHE A 257 -11.56 -9.02 3.26
N LEU A 258 -12.84 -8.99 2.89
CA LEU A 258 -13.28 -9.08 1.49
C LEU A 258 -12.84 -7.84 0.71
N SER A 259 -12.29 -8.03 -0.48
CA SER A 259 -11.68 -7.00 -1.32
C SER A 259 -12.71 -6.20 -2.11
N TRP A 260 -13.67 -6.90 -2.74
CA TRP A 260 -14.69 -6.32 -3.62
C TRP A 260 -15.99 -7.11 -3.49
N GLN A 261 -17.07 -6.47 -3.03
CA GLN A 261 -18.32 -7.17 -2.73
C GLN A 261 -18.07 -8.39 -1.83
N ASN A 262 -18.61 -9.56 -2.19
CA ASN A 262 -18.41 -10.84 -1.53
C ASN A 262 -17.19 -11.63 -2.03
N THR A 263 -16.21 -10.94 -2.61
CA THR A 263 -14.99 -11.55 -3.15
C THR A 263 -13.77 -11.11 -2.34
N TRP A 264 -12.90 -12.07 -2.06
CA TRP A 264 -11.53 -11.82 -1.61
C TRP A 264 -10.56 -12.14 -2.75
N HIS A 265 -9.51 -11.33 -2.88
CA HIS A 265 -8.41 -11.62 -3.80
C HIS A 265 -7.06 -11.18 -3.24
N ALA A 266 -6.00 -11.88 -3.65
CA ALA A 266 -4.64 -11.63 -3.17
C ALA A 266 -3.98 -10.41 -3.81
N TRP A 267 -4.44 -9.96 -4.99
CA TRP A 267 -3.80 -8.88 -5.76
C TRP A 267 -4.15 -7.46 -5.30
N GLY A 268 -5.05 -7.30 -4.33
CA GLY A 268 -5.33 -6.03 -3.68
C GLY A 268 -5.62 -6.15 -2.19
N ASN A 269 -5.25 -7.27 -1.55
CA ASN A 269 -5.42 -7.41 -0.10
C ASN A 269 -4.32 -6.64 0.65
N SER A 270 -4.63 -5.41 1.05
CA SER A 270 -3.76 -4.56 1.88
C SER A 270 -4.50 -3.97 3.09
N GLN A 271 -5.71 -4.46 3.37
CA GLN A 271 -6.62 -3.97 4.40
C GLN A 271 -5.95 -4.02 5.77
N SER A 272 -5.46 -5.19 6.21
CA SER A 272 -4.78 -5.31 7.51
C SER A 272 -3.55 -4.41 7.63
N TYR A 273 -2.73 -4.31 6.58
CA TYR A 273 -1.57 -3.44 6.58
C TYR A 273 -1.95 -1.96 6.71
N ALA A 274 -2.92 -1.50 5.91
CA ALA A 274 -3.42 -0.13 5.95
C ALA A 274 -4.08 0.20 7.30
N LEU A 275 -4.90 -0.72 7.83
CA LEU A 275 -5.53 -0.59 9.14
C LEU A 275 -4.48 -0.50 10.26
N LEU A 276 -3.42 -1.31 10.26
CA LEU A 276 -2.35 -1.20 11.25
C LEU A 276 -1.61 0.14 11.17
N LYS A 277 -1.42 0.70 9.97
CA LYS A 277 -0.86 2.04 9.78
C LYS A 277 -1.78 3.10 10.37
N ALA A 278 -3.08 3.03 10.10
CA ALA A 278 -4.07 3.92 10.69
C ALA A 278 -4.14 3.80 12.23
N TYR A 279 -4.08 2.59 12.78
CA TYR A 279 -4.06 2.37 14.23
C TYR A 279 -2.90 3.09 14.92
N ARG A 280 -1.71 3.16 14.29
CA ARG A 280 -0.56 3.86 14.87
C ARG A 280 -0.84 5.34 15.13
N ILE A 281 -1.69 5.96 14.31
CA ILE A 281 -2.03 7.38 14.36
C ILE A 281 -3.29 7.60 15.20
N LEU A 282 -4.36 6.85 14.93
CA LEU A 282 -5.67 7.05 15.55
C LEU A 282 -5.82 6.41 16.94
N LYS A 283 -5.02 5.39 17.25
CA LYS A 283 -5.10 4.60 18.50
C LYS A 283 -6.49 4.01 18.79
N ASP A 284 -7.28 3.75 17.75
CA ASP A 284 -8.59 3.11 17.87
C ASP A 284 -8.43 1.59 18.04
N GLU A 285 -8.73 1.06 19.23
CA GLU A 285 -8.61 -0.37 19.52
C GLU A 285 -9.56 -1.26 18.68
N LYS A 286 -10.62 -0.71 18.09
CA LYS A 286 -11.47 -1.45 17.13
C LYS A 286 -10.64 -1.92 15.94
N ILE A 287 -9.73 -1.08 15.45
CA ILE A 287 -8.85 -1.39 14.32
C ILE A 287 -7.93 -2.55 14.68
N LYS A 288 -7.22 -2.42 15.80
CA LYS A 288 -6.29 -3.45 16.27
C LYS A 288 -6.99 -4.78 16.49
N THR A 289 -8.16 -4.77 17.11
CA THR A 289 -8.97 -5.98 17.34
C THR A 289 -9.34 -6.66 16.01
N SER A 290 -9.78 -5.88 15.02
CA SER A 290 -10.18 -6.40 13.71
C SER A 290 -9.00 -6.98 12.93
N VAL A 291 -7.83 -6.31 12.94
CA VAL A 291 -6.64 -6.83 12.25
C VAL A 291 -6.10 -8.10 12.91
N LEU A 292 -5.99 -8.13 14.24
CA LEU A 292 -5.56 -9.35 14.94
C LEU A 292 -6.51 -10.51 14.65
N TYR A 293 -7.81 -10.26 14.52
CA TYR A 293 -8.76 -11.29 14.14
C TYR A 293 -8.47 -11.89 12.75
N GLU A 294 -8.08 -11.10 11.74
CA GLU A 294 -7.68 -11.68 10.44
C GLU A 294 -6.37 -12.49 10.57
N LEU A 295 -5.38 -11.95 11.26
CA LEU A 295 -4.08 -12.61 11.42
C LEU A 295 -4.19 -13.94 12.18
N ASP A 296 -5.05 -13.99 13.20
CA ASP A 296 -5.21 -15.15 14.08
C ASP A 296 -6.09 -16.25 13.46
N ASN A 297 -6.98 -15.92 12.51
CA ASN A 297 -7.97 -16.89 11.98
C ASN A 297 -7.83 -17.18 10.48
N PHE A 298 -7.44 -16.19 9.67
CA PHE A 298 -7.42 -16.34 8.20
C PHE A 298 -6.05 -16.71 7.64
N TYR A 299 -4.96 -16.11 8.14
CA TYR A 299 -3.63 -16.28 7.53
C TYR A 299 -3.08 -17.70 7.65
N GLU A 300 -3.34 -18.38 8.78
CA GLU A 300 -2.99 -19.80 8.92
C GLU A 300 -3.72 -20.63 7.86
N ARG A 301 -5.03 -20.42 7.70
CA ARG A 301 -5.82 -21.10 6.66
C ARG A 301 -5.30 -20.80 5.26
N LEU A 302 -4.97 -19.55 4.95
CA LEU A 302 -4.44 -19.15 3.64
C LEU A 302 -3.14 -19.90 3.30
N ILE A 303 -2.28 -20.13 4.28
CA ILE A 303 -1.06 -20.94 4.13
C ILE A 303 -1.42 -22.42 3.88
N GLU A 304 -2.33 -22.99 4.67
CA GLU A 304 -2.76 -24.38 4.54
C GLU A 304 -3.33 -24.71 3.15
N ILE A 305 -4.11 -23.79 2.58
CA ILE A 305 -4.68 -23.95 1.24
C ILE A 305 -3.69 -23.61 0.12
N GLY A 306 -2.44 -23.26 0.44
CA GLY A 306 -1.39 -23.02 -0.55
C GLY A 306 -1.45 -21.64 -1.19
N PHE A 307 -1.77 -20.61 -0.41
CA PHE A 307 -1.85 -19.21 -0.84
C PHE A 307 -2.80 -19.01 -2.03
N HIS A 308 -4.05 -19.49 -1.87
CA HIS A 308 -5.11 -19.18 -2.82
C HIS A 308 -5.10 -17.71 -3.18
N SER A 309 -5.26 -17.40 -4.48
CA SER A 309 -5.25 -16.03 -4.98
C SER A 309 -6.63 -15.39 -4.98
N TYR A 310 -7.69 -16.17 -4.77
CA TYR A 310 -9.07 -15.74 -4.94
C TYR A 310 -10.06 -16.68 -4.24
N PHE A 311 -11.13 -16.11 -3.65
CA PHE A 311 -12.35 -16.83 -3.32
C PHE A 311 -13.58 -15.91 -3.30
N LYS A 312 -14.76 -16.51 -3.37
CA LYS A 312 -16.06 -15.83 -3.25
C LYS A 312 -16.87 -16.48 -2.13
N VAL A 313 -17.50 -15.67 -1.29
CA VAL A 313 -18.39 -16.12 -0.21
C VAL A 313 -19.84 -15.90 -0.57
N GLN A 314 -20.71 -16.79 -0.13
CA GLN A 314 -22.16 -16.69 -0.27
C GLN A 314 -22.80 -17.08 1.05
N ASN A 315 -23.92 -16.44 1.40
CA ASN A 315 -24.71 -16.91 2.51
C ASN A 315 -25.63 -18.04 2.00
N ASN A 316 -25.45 -19.26 2.52
CA ASN A 316 -26.26 -20.42 2.13
C ASN A 316 -27.63 -20.47 2.87
N GLU A 317 -27.95 -19.44 3.66
CA GLU A 317 -29.30 -19.26 4.21
C GLU A 317 -30.23 -18.63 3.15
N GLY A 318 -30.64 -19.46 2.18
CA GLY A 318 -31.60 -19.12 1.14
C GLY A 318 -32.35 -20.34 0.62
#